data_AF-A0A969WCY5-F1
#
_entry.id   AF-A0A969WCY5-F1
#
_cell.length_a   1.000
_cell.length_b   1.000
_cell.length_c   1.000
_cell.angle_alpha   90.00
_cell.angle_beta   90.00
_cell.angle_gamma   90.00
#
_symmetry.space_group_name_H-M   'P 1'
#
loop_
_entity.id
_entity.type
_entity.pdbx_description
1 polymer ?
#
loop_
_entity_poly.entity_id
_entity_poly.type
_entity_poly.pdbx_seq_one_letter_code
_entity_poly.pdbx_strand_id
1 'polypeptide(L)'
;MNRIPLAVACLSLAASLPCSAGGTLRTDALNPLLQQKPEVFAALHDAFELRDSAWAWIRIGDAYPALSGTRLGPYEIEATSRPSQQRVDVVLCTKATYYDSAGRVLSGVAVEQAVRVTEVLTAVMLRMWHSDQPPVCP
;
A
#
# COMPACT_ATOMS: atom_id res chain seq x y z
N MET A 1 57.60 30.71 -5.60
CA MET A 1 56.83 30.27 -4.42
C MET A 1 55.60 31.14 -4.29
N ASN A 2 54.39 30.62 -4.53
CA ASN A 2 53.21 30.87 -3.70
C ASN A 2 51.99 30.11 -4.26
N ARG A 3 51.23 29.54 -3.32
CA ARG A 3 50.36 28.38 -3.49
C ARG A 3 48.93 28.80 -3.83
N ILE A 4 48.31 28.09 -4.77
CA ILE A 4 46.88 28.17 -5.11
C ILE A 4 46.12 27.31 -4.09
N PRO A 5 45.12 27.83 -3.34
CA PRO A 5 44.28 26.98 -2.52
C PRO A 5 43.19 26.34 -3.39
N LEU A 6 43.27 25.01 -3.52
CA LEU A 6 42.28 24.15 -4.15
C LEU A 6 41.12 23.97 -3.16
N ALA A 7 40.05 24.78 -3.30
CA ALA A 7 38.81 24.57 -2.55
C ALA A 7 38.03 23.40 -3.18
N VAL A 8 38.13 22.22 -2.59
CA VAL A 8 37.34 21.04 -2.97
C VAL A 8 35.92 21.25 -2.43
N ALA A 9 35.03 21.75 -3.29
CA ALA A 9 33.60 21.79 -3.04
C ALA A 9 33.03 20.35 -3.16
N CYS A 10 32.90 19.66 -2.03
CA CYS A 10 32.09 18.44 -1.93
C CYS A 10 30.62 18.81 -2.08
N LEU A 11 30.15 18.89 -3.32
CA LEU A 11 28.75 19.06 -3.67
C LEU A 11 28.03 17.73 -3.38
N SER A 12 27.46 17.59 -2.18
CA SER A 12 26.67 16.44 -1.78
C SER A 12 25.36 16.38 -2.59
N LEU A 13 25.37 15.65 -3.70
CA LEU A 13 24.16 15.25 -4.42
C LEU A 13 23.36 14.28 -3.52
N ALA A 14 22.50 14.83 -2.67
CA ALA A 14 21.43 14.08 -2.02
C ALA A 14 20.37 13.77 -3.09
N ALA A 15 20.60 12.71 -3.87
CA ALA A 15 19.60 12.18 -4.77
C ALA A 15 18.45 11.62 -3.93
N SER A 16 17.33 12.32 -3.91
CA SER A 16 16.07 11.87 -3.32
C SER A 16 15.58 10.65 -4.09
N LEU A 17 16.05 9.46 -3.73
CA LEU A 17 15.45 8.22 -4.21
C LEU A 17 13.98 8.23 -3.80
N PRO A 18 13.03 7.98 -4.71
CA PRO A 18 11.63 7.84 -4.36
C PRO A 18 11.50 6.63 -3.45
N CYS A 19 11.49 6.88 -2.14
CA CYS A 19 11.20 5.87 -1.15
C CYS A 19 9.70 5.61 -1.25
N SER A 20 9.33 4.53 -1.96
CA SER A 20 7.97 4.01 -1.91
C SER A 20 7.73 3.49 -0.50
N ALA A 21 7.27 4.38 0.39
CA ALA A 21 7.00 4.06 1.77
C ALA A 21 5.69 3.30 1.84
N GLY A 22 5.70 2.01 1.50
CA GLY A 22 4.66 1.10 1.91
C GLY A 22 4.71 0.85 3.42
N GLY A 23 3.99 -0.17 3.88
CA GLY A 23 4.15 -0.59 5.26
C GLY A 23 3.42 -1.88 5.62
N THR A 24 4.02 -2.63 6.55
CA THR A 24 3.40 -3.81 7.13
C THR A 24 2.22 -3.42 8.03
N LEU A 25 1.19 -4.23 8.01
CA LEU A 25 0.05 -4.23 8.92
C LEU A 25 -0.37 -5.66 9.23
N ARG A 26 -1.19 -5.85 10.26
CA ARG A 26 -1.80 -7.16 10.53
C ARG A 26 -2.93 -7.42 9.54
N THR A 27 -3.12 -8.67 9.14
CA THR A 27 -4.15 -9.07 8.16
C THR A 27 -5.57 -8.82 8.68
N ASP A 28 -5.79 -8.87 10.00
CA ASP A 28 -7.09 -8.56 10.62
C ASP A 28 -7.56 -7.11 10.41
N ALA A 29 -6.64 -6.17 10.19
CA ALA A 29 -6.97 -4.80 9.81
C ALA A 29 -7.67 -4.72 8.43
N LEU A 30 -7.57 -5.78 7.61
CA LEU A 30 -8.21 -5.89 6.30
C LEU A 30 -9.61 -6.52 6.38
N ASN A 31 -10.05 -6.98 7.55
CA ASN A 31 -11.38 -7.56 7.73
C ASN A 31 -12.52 -6.68 7.19
N PRO A 32 -12.54 -5.34 7.40
CA PRO A 32 -13.58 -4.48 6.84
C PRO A 32 -13.63 -4.49 5.31
N LEU A 33 -12.49 -4.72 4.63
CA LEU A 33 -12.43 -4.84 3.17
C LEU A 33 -12.89 -6.21 2.70
N LEU A 34 -12.44 -7.27 3.37
CA LEU A 34 -12.78 -8.64 3.04
C LEU A 34 -14.27 -8.93 3.26
N GLN A 35 -14.87 -8.31 4.27
CA GLN A 35 -16.32 -8.40 4.56
C GLN A 35 -17.20 -7.70 3.50
N GLN A 36 -16.64 -6.87 2.62
CA GLN A 36 -17.41 -6.28 1.50
C GLN A 36 -17.80 -7.33 0.45
N LYS A 37 -17.06 -8.45 0.40
CA LYS A 37 -17.24 -9.57 -0.54
C LYS A 37 -17.08 -10.90 0.21
N PRO A 38 -18.04 -11.27 1.08
CA PRO A 38 -17.91 -12.45 1.95
C PRO A 38 -17.68 -13.76 1.18
N GLU A 39 -18.23 -13.89 -0.02
CA GLU A 39 -18.01 -15.02 -0.92
C GLU A 39 -16.55 -15.15 -1.38
N VAL A 40 -15.88 -14.02 -1.66
CA VAL A 40 -14.46 -13.99 -2.03
C VAL A 40 -13.60 -14.34 -0.82
N PHE A 41 -13.95 -13.81 0.34
CA PHE A 41 -13.25 -14.11 1.59
C PHE A 41 -13.32 -15.60 1.96
N ALA A 42 -14.49 -16.22 1.83
CA ALA A 42 -14.67 -17.65 2.05
C ALA A 42 -13.82 -18.46 1.06
N ALA A 43 -13.88 -18.14 -0.23
CA ALA A 43 -13.08 -18.80 -1.25
C ALA A 43 -11.57 -18.69 -0.99
N LEU A 44 -11.09 -17.53 -0.52
CA LEU A 44 -9.70 -17.35 -0.13
C LEU A 44 -9.32 -18.23 1.07
N HIS A 45 -10.17 -18.31 2.10
CA HIS A 45 -9.90 -19.13 3.30
C HIS A 45 -9.89 -20.63 3.00
N ASP A 46 -10.79 -21.06 2.12
CA ASP A 46 -10.90 -22.46 1.70
C ASP A 46 -9.71 -22.87 0.84
N ALA A 47 -9.24 -21.98 -0.05
CA ALA A 47 -8.14 -22.28 -0.96
C ALA A 47 -6.75 -22.04 -0.35
N PHE A 48 -6.62 -21.12 0.60
CA PHE A 48 -5.33 -20.64 1.08
C PHE A 48 -5.22 -20.55 2.61
N GLU A 49 -4.00 -20.74 3.10
CA GLU A 49 -3.57 -20.33 4.43
C GLU A 49 -2.90 -18.97 4.31
N LEU A 50 -3.59 -17.91 4.77
CA LEU A 50 -3.11 -16.54 4.75
C LEU A 50 -2.18 -16.27 5.94
N ARG A 51 -1.09 -15.54 5.74
CA ARG A 51 -0.24 -15.05 6.84
C ARG A 51 -0.96 -13.97 7.65
N ASP A 52 -0.55 -13.82 8.91
CA ASP A 52 -1.08 -12.80 9.84
C ASP A 52 -0.61 -11.37 9.54
N SER A 53 0.29 -11.21 8.58
CA SER A 53 0.81 -9.92 8.13
C SER A 53 0.48 -9.65 6.67
N ALA A 54 0.14 -8.41 6.38
CA ALA A 54 -0.01 -7.87 5.05
C ALA A 54 0.98 -6.73 4.80
N TRP A 55 1.22 -6.39 3.54
CA TRP A 55 1.93 -5.20 3.10
C TRP A 55 0.99 -4.26 2.37
N ALA A 56 0.94 -3.00 2.78
CA ALA A 56 0.25 -1.94 2.05
C ALA A 56 1.25 -1.23 1.14
N TRP A 57 0.93 -1.10 -0.13
CA TRP A 57 1.80 -0.42 -1.09
C TRP A 57 1.79 1.11 -0.95
N ILE A 58 0.77 1.67 -0.32
CA ILE A 58 0.62 3.11 -0.11
C ILE A 58 0.58 3.41 1.39
N ARG A 59 1.44 4.32 1.86
CA ARG A 59 1.31 4.99 3.15
C ARG A 59 1.21 6.49 2.93
N ILE A 60 0.17 7.10 3.48
CA ILE A 60 -0.02 8.54 3.40
C ILE A 60 1.03 9.24 4.26
N GLY A 61 1.75 10.19 3.65
CA GLY A 61 2.77 10.99 4.32
C GLY A 61 2.22 12.26 4.99
N ASP A 62 3.12 13.03 5.60
CA ASP A 62 2.77 14.19 6.44
C ASP A 62 2.16 15.37 5.69
N ALA A 63 2.20 15.36 4.35
CA ALA A 63 1.49 16.32 3.51
C ALA A 63 -0.04 16.27 3.69
N TYR A 64 -0.56 15.20 4.31
CA TYR A 64 -1.98 15.02 4.62
C TYR A 64 -2.13 14.86 6.14
N PRO A 65 -2.09 15.94 6.94
CA PRO A 65 -1.93 15.83 8.39
C PRO A 65 -2.98 14.95 9.08
N ALA A 66 -4.24 15.03 8.62
CA ALA A 66 -5.34 14.26 9.18
C ALA A 66 -5.32 12.77 8.81
N LEU A 67 -4.58 12.40 7.76
CA LEU A 67 -4.48 11.03 7.25
C LEU A 67 -3.06 10.45 7.35
N SER A 68 -2.09 11.19 7.92
CA SER A 68 -0.70 10.75 7.99
C SER A 68 -0.59 9.38 8.66
N GLY A 69 0.22 8.50 8.08
CA GLY A 69 0.42 7.14 8.52
C GLY A 69 -0.66 6.15 8.12
N THR A 70 -1.78 6.61 7.53
CA THR A 70 -2.81 5.73 6.96
C THR A 70 -2.20 4.88 5.87
N ARG A 71 -2.50 3.57 5.92
CA ARG A 71 -2.12 2.61 4.90
C ARG A 71 -3.30 2.41 3.96
N LEU A 72 -3.02 2.37 2.67
CA LEU A 72 -4.00 2.14 1.63
C LEU A 72 -3.52 1.03 0.71
N GLY A 73 -4.48 0.37 0.09
CA GLY A 73 -4.21 -0.68 -0.88
C GLY A 73 -3.55 -0.13 -2.16
N PRO A 74 -3.02 -1.03 -3.01
CA PRO A 74 -3.20 -2.48 -2.93
C PRO A 74 -2.55 -3.11 -1.69
N TYR A 75 -3.18 -4.15 -1.16
CA TYR A 75 -2.66 -4.92 -0.02
C TYR A 75 -2.18 -6.28 -0.49
N GLU A 76 -1.01 -6.70 -0.03
CA GLU A 76 -0.39 -7.97 -0.39
C GLU A 76 -0.25 -8.85 0.85
N ILE A 77 -0.74 -10.09 0.75
CA ILE A 77 -0.74 -11.06 1.83
C ILE A 77 -0.07 -12.31 1.30
N GLU A 78 1.06 -12.69 1.88
CA GLU A 78 1.68 -13.99 1.58
C GLU A 78 0.69 -15.09 2.01
N ALA A 79 0.52 -16.08 1.15
CA ALA A 79 -0.38 -17.19 1.36
C ALA A 79 0.22 -18.50 0.86
N THR A 80 -0.22 -19.60 1.46
CA THR A 80 0.11 -20.96 0.99
C THR A 80 -1.16 -21.63 0.48
N SER A 81 -1.15 -22.07 -0.78
CA SER A 81 -2.23 -22.86 -1.37
C SER A 81 -2.41 -24.16 -0.58
N ARG A 82 -3.61 -24.41 -0.05
CA ARG A 82 -3.88 -25.67 0.67
C ARG A 82 -3.77 -26.89 -0.26
N PRO A 83 -4.30 -26.87 -1.50
CA PRO A 83 -4.21 -28.03 -2.40
C PRO A 83 -2.79 -28.34 -2.87
N SER A 84 -2.01 -27.31 -3.23
CA SER A 84 -0.69 -27.50 -3.88
C SER A 84 0.51 -27.22 -2.97
N GLN A 85 0.29 -26.67 -1.78
CA GLN A 85 1.34 -26.19 -0.86
C GLN A 85 2.25 -25.11 -1.47
N GLN A 86 1.87 -24.55 -2.62
CA GLN A 86 2.62 -23.49 -3.28
C GLN A 86 2.41 -22.14 -2.59
N ARG A 87 3.49 -21.39 -2.41
CA ARG A 87 3.44 -19.99 -1.95
C ARG A 87 3.01 -19.06 -3.07
N VAL A 88 2.10 -18.17 -2.74
CA VAL A 88 1.57 -17.12 -3.62
C VAL A 88 1.37 -15.85 -2.82
N ASP A 89 1.29 -14.72 -3.52
CA ASP A 89 0.85 -13.46 -2.91
C ASP A 89 -0.61 -13.21 -3.30
N VAL A 90 -1.48 -13.07 -2.30
CA VAL A 90 -2.88 -12.64 -2.47
C VAL A 90 -2.89 -11.12 -2.43
N VAL A 91 -3.29 -10.50 -3.53
CA VAL A 91 -3.40 -9.04 -3.65
C VAL A 91 -4.85 -8.62 -3.57
N LEU A 92 -5.16 -7.74 -2.62
CA LEU A 92 -6.43 -7.05 -2.49
C LEU A 92 -6.31 -5.68 -3.17
N CYS A 93 -6.96 -5.54 -4.31
CA CYS A 93 -7.05 -4.28 -5.04
C CYS A 93 -8.16 -3.42 -4.44
N THR A 94 -7.84 -2.18 -4.10
CA THR A 94 -8.80 -1.24 -3.52
C THR A 94 -8.89 0.04 -4.32
N LYS A 95 -10.04 0.70 -4.20
CA LYS A 95 -10.24 2.08 -4.67
C LYS A 95 -10.52 2.98 -3.48
N ALA A 96 -9.66 3.96 -3.28
CA ALA A 96 -9.81 4.97 -2.24
C ALA A 96 -10.75 6.11 -2.70
N THR A 97 -11.62 6.56 -1.79
CA THR A 97 -12.40 7.79 -1.91
C THR A 97 -12.07 8.69 -0.73
N TYR A 98 -11.73 9.94 -1.01
CA TYR A 98 -11.29 10.93 -0.02
C TYR A 98 -12.41 11.91 0.28
N TYR A 99 -12.53 12.30 1.55
CA TYR A 99 -13.58 13.20 2.01
C TYR A 99 -13.01 14.33 2.86
N ASP A 100 -13.61 15.51 2.74
CA ASP A 100 -13.41 16.61 3.68
C ASP A 100 -14.21 16.43 4.97
N SER A 101 -14.08 17.39 5.90
CA SER A 101 -14.77 17.39 7.19
C SER A 101 -16.29 17.54 7.08
N ALA A 102 -16.80 18.04 5.95
CA ALA A 102 -18.22 18.12 5.66
C ALA A 102 -18.76 16.84 4.98
N GLY A 103 -17.89 15.84 4.73
CA GLY A 103 -18.26 14.59 4.07
C GLY A 103 -18.38 14.68 2.55
N ARG A 104 -17.87 15.75 1.93
CA ARG A 104 -17.86 15.91 0.46
C ARG A 104 -16.67 15.15 -0.13
N VAL A 105 -16.88 14.55 -1.31
CA VAL A 105 -15.82 13.83 -2.03
C VAL A 105 -14.81 14.82 -2.61
N LEU A 106 -13.53 14.52 -2.42
CA LEU A 106 -12.41 15.31 -2.93
C LEU A 106 -11.72 14.59 -4.11
N SER A 107 -11.16 15.37 -5.03
CA SER A 107 -10.43 14.88 -6.20
C SER A 107 -9.32 15.84 -6.62
N GLY A 108 -8.31 15.34 -7.33
CA GLY A 108 -7.17 16.15 -7.79
C GLY A 108 -6.40 16.76 -6.62
N VAL A 109 -5.99 18.02 -6.76
CA VAL A 109 -5.24 18.75 -5.72
C VAL A 109 -6.00 18.92 -4.41
N ALA A 110 -7.34 18.85 -4.43
CA ALA A 110 -8.15 19.03 -3.23
C ALA A 110 -8.01 17.86 -2.24
N VAL A 111 -7.49 16.71 -2.67
CA VAL A 111 -7.29 15.52 -1.81
C VAL A 111 -6.34 15.81 -0.63
N GLU A 112 -5.44 16.80 -0.75
CA GLU A 112 -4.56 17.25 0.34
C GLU A 112 -5.33 17.74 1.58
N GLN A 113 -6.59 18.13 1.41
CA GLN A 113 -7.47 18.60 2.48
C GLN A 113 -8.34 17.47 3.08
N ALA A 114 -8.14 16.22 2.65
CA ALA A 114 -8.92 15.10 3.11
C ALA A 114 -8.68 14.82 4.60
N VAL A 115 -9.77 14.59 5.33
CA VAL A 115 -9.73 14.19 6.75
C VAL A 115 -10.19 12.76 6.96
N ARG A 116 -10.76 12.15 5.91
CA ARG A 116 -11.24 10.77 5.92
C ARG A 116 -11.00 10.15 4.56
N VAL A 117 -10.66 8.87 4.56
CA VAL A 117 -10.57 8.03 3.37
C VAL A 117 -11.40 6.77 3.60
N THR A 118 -12.07 6.29 2.56
CA THR A 118 -12.72 4.97 2.57
C THR A 118 -12.22 4.17 1.39
N GLU A 119 -12.05 2.87 1.58
CA GLU A 119 -11.62 1.96 0.53
C GLU A 119 -12.73 0.97 0.19
N VAL A 120 -12.88 0.69 -1.10
CA VAL A 120 -13.71 -0.41 -1.59
C VAL A 120 -12.85 -1.45 -2.27
N LEU A 121 -13.08 -2.73 -1.99
CA LEU A 121 -12.42 -3.85 -2.64
C LEU A 121 -12.93 -3.97 -4.07
N THR A 122 -12.04 -3.80 -5.05
CA THR A 122 -12.39 -3.86 -6.49
C THR A 122 -12.05 -5.21 -7.09
N ALA A 123 -10.95 -5.83 -6.67
CA ALA A 123 -10.51 -7.12 -7.16
C ALA A 123 -9.65 -7.87 -6.13
N VAL A 124 -9.55 -9.18 -6.32
CA VAL A 124 -8.57 -10.04 -5.65
C VAL A 124 -7.78 -10.77 -6.71
N MET A 125 -6.46 -10.76 -6.58
CA MET A 125 -5.54 -11.34 -7.56
C MET A 125 -4.55 -12.27 -6.86
N LEU A 126 -4.09 -13.28 -7.59
CA LEU A 126 -2.98 -14.13 -7.16
C LEU A 126 -1.74 -13.75 -7.97
N ARG A 127 -0.60 -13.66 -7.28
CA ARG A 127 0.69 -13.41 -7.90
C ARG A 127 1.69 -14.48 -7.48
N MET A 128 2.75 -14.60 -8.28
CA MET A 128 3.92 -15.35 -7.87
C MET A 128 4.55 -14.68 -6.65
N TRP A 129 4.89 -15.49 -5.66
CA TRP A 129 5.56 -15.06 -4.43
C TRP A 129 6.86 -14.30 -4.75
N HIS A 130 7.11 -13.19 -4.04
CA HIS A 130 8.30 -12.33 -4.20
C HIS A 130 8.39 -11.59 -5.54
N SER A 131 7.27 -11.08 -6.04
CA SER A 131 7.33 -10.15 -7.15
C SER A 131 7.74 -8.76 -6.68
N ASP A 132 8.94 -8.30 -7.05
CA ASP A 132 9.47 -6.96 -6.67
C ASP A 132 8.71 -5.78 -7.29
N GLN A 133 7.74 -6.05 -8.16
CA GLN A 133 6.96 -5.02 -8.82
C GLN A 133 5.69 -4.68 -8.02
N PRO A 134 5.27 -3.41 -7.97
CA PRO A 134 3.96 -3.06 -7.46
C PRO A 134 2.86 -3.80 -8.25
N PRO A 135 1.80 -4.28 -7.60
CA PRO A 135 0.69 -4.92 -8.30
C PRO A 135 -0.05 -3.90 -9.17
N VAL A 136 -0.42 -4.32 -10.37
CA VAL A 136 -1.27 -3.55 -11.29
C VAL A 136 -2.71 -4.00 -11.10
N CYS A 137 -3.49 -3.17 -10.39
CA CYS A 137 -4.91 -3.44 -10.15
C CYS A 137 -5.78 -3.02 -11.34
N PRO A 138 -6.83 -3.80 -11.67
CA PRO A 138 -7.77 -3.49 -12.75
C PRO A 138 -8.72 -2.33 -12.40
#